data_AF-A0A7Y7CD43-F1
#
_entry.id   AF-A0A7Y7CD43-F1
#
_cell.length_a   1.000
_cell.length_b   1.000
_cell.length_c   1.000
_cell.angle_alpha   90.00
_cell.angle_beta   90.00
_cell.angle_gamma   90.00
#
_symmetry.space_group_name_H-M   'P 1'
#
loop_
_entity.id
_entity.type
_entity.pdbx_description
1 polymer ?
#
loop_
_entity_poly.entity_id
_entity_poly.type
_entity_poly.pdbx_seq_one_letter_code
_entity_poly.pdbx_strand_id
1 'polypeptide(L)'
;MRQGKDKAFEMARSLLPSTKRQQARENRAIVTRSTRRTARTRIAQLIRAPELAEDCAELDEDASLELRWVVARRRDGDKVNPFIRWAKQRTLDEPRDLRAELIRKTLPEGLIGRHALSHLKREEHFLSTIDLPRRWGVNRTPWRRKPLSDRGVMAQILRGLLQVPGGQKAFNGYLKRASASSWSWRHGRDGRRHLVLHGHKTPRLLMGVHDVLTFLDDVGVRPWPPHSKKPVCEPASTREPTLTFLRAFHRLGGDLTATLAALPPVPRLSTLPAGGAHGP
;
A
#
# COMPACT_ATOMS: atom_id res chain seq x y z
N MET A 1 1.94 6.92 -29.42
CA MET A 1 2.24 6.22 -28.13
C MET A 1 1.27 5.06 -27.96
N ARG A 2 1.70 3.80 -28.09
CA ARG A 2 0.83 2.62 -27.93
C ARG A 2 0.48 2.45 -26.44
N GLN A 3 -0.81 2.38 -26.09
CA GLN A 3 -1.27 2.38 -24.69
C GLN A 3 -1.59 0.97 -24.16
N GLY A 4 -1.38 0.78 -22.86
CA GLY A 4 -1.97 -0.32 -22.07
C GLY A 4 -1.25 -1.67 -22.19
N LYS A 5 -1.75 -2.55 -23.06
CA LYS A 5 -1.33 -3.97 -23.16
C LYS A 5 0.04 -4.12 -23.84
N ASP A 6 0.26 -3.41 -24.94
CA ASP A 6 1.52 -3.47 -25.70
C ASP A 6 2.70 -3.01 -24.85
N LYS A 7 2.51 -1.94 -24.06
CA LYS A 7 3.55 -1.41 -23.18
C LYS A 7 3.89 -2.36 -22.03
N ALA A 8 2.90 -3.04 -21.43
CA ALA A 8 3.15 -4.05 -20.40
C ALA A 8 3.95 -5.23 -20.97
N PHE A 9 3.62 -5.62 -22.20
CA PHE A 9 4.29 -6.70 -22.92
C PHE A 9 5.73 -6.33 -23.33
N GLU A 10 5.94 -5.12 -23.86
CA GLU A 10 7.26 -4.56 -24.15
C GLU A 10 8.11 -4.47 -22.88
N MET A 11 7.53 -4.04 -21.76
CA MET A 11 8.23 -3.92 -20.47
C MET A 11 8.60 -5.26 -19.86
N ALA A 12 7.72 -6.26 -20.01
CA ALA A 12 8.01 -7.65 -19.61
C ALA A 12 9.10 -8.26 -20.50
N ARG A 13 9.13 -7.95 -21.80
CA ARG A 13 10.19 -8.35 -22.73
C ARG A 13 11.49 -7.60 -22.52
N SER A 14 11.42 -6.34 -22.06
CA SER A 14 12.58 -5.52 -21.71
C SER A 14 13.15 -5.86 -20.34
N LEU A 15 12.71 -6.95 -19.69
CA LEU A 15 13.41 -7.52 -18.54
C LEU A 15 14.75 -8.05 -19.02
N LEU A 16 15.71 -7.12 -19.07
CA LEU A 16 17.01 -7.38 -19.68
C LEU A 16 17.73 -8.49 -18.91
N PRO A 17 18.60 -9.22 -19.62
CA PRO A 17 19.67 -10.00 -19.02
C PRO A 17 20.24 -9.39 -17.73
N SER A 18 20.28 -10.18 -16.66
CA SER A 18 21.01 -9.82 -15.45
C SER A 18 22.44 -9.39 -15.80
N THR A 19 22.89 -8.27 -15.24
CA THR A 19 24.29 -7.83 -15.34
C THR A 19 25.25 -8.78 -14.63
N LYS A 20 24.75 -9.67 -13.78
CA LYS A 20 25.52 -10.63 -12.98
C LYS A 20 25.53 -12.05 -13.57
N ARG A 21 25.23 -12.22 -14.86
CA ARG A 21 25.17 -13.55 -15.51
C ARG A 21 26.49 -14.32 -15.45
N GLN A 22 27.61 -13.65 -15.74
CA GLN A 22 28.94 -14.27 -15.72
C GLN A 22 29.30 -14.75 -14.30
N GLN A 23 29.24 -13.84 -13.33
CA GLN A 23 29.49 -14.15 -11.93
C GLN A 23 28.57 -15.26 -11.39
N ALA A 24 27.29 -15.30 -11.80
CA ALA A 24 26.37 -16.36 -11.40
C ALA A 24 26.75 -17.73 -11.99
N ARG A 25 27.29 -17.78 -13.22
CA ARG A 25 27.80 -19.02 -13.83
C ARG A 25 29.04 -19.52 -13.09
N GLU A 26 29.96 -18.62 -12.75
CA GLU A 26 31.17 -18.92 -11.97
C GLU A 26 30.80 -19.47 -10.58
N ASN A 27 29.95 -18.76 -9.84
CA ASN A 27 29.50 -19.19 -8.51
C ASN A 27 28.77 -20.54 -8.57
N ARG A 28 27.91 -20.77 -9.57
CA ARG A 28 27.25 -22.06 -9.75
C ARG A 28 28.26 -23.18 -10.00
N ALA A 29 29.30 -22.93 -10.80
CA ALA A 29 30.36 -23.90 -11.04
C ALA A 29 31.13 -24.21 -9.75
N ILE A 30 31.41 -23.21 -8.92
CA ILE A 30 32.05 -23.39 -7.60
C ILE A 30 31.18 -24.27 -6.70
N VAL A 31 29.91 -23.91 -6.50
CA VAL A 31 28.96 -24.69 -5.67
C VAL A 31 28.88 -26.14 -6.18
N THR A 32 28.68 -26.33 -7.49
CA THR A 32 28.56 -27.68 -8.08
C THR A 32 29.83 -28.51 -7.89
N ARG A 33 31.02 -27.90 -8.02
CA ARG A 33 32.31 -28.58 -7.78
C ARG A 33 32.46 -28.94 -6.31
N SER A 34 32.10 -28.04 -5.41
CA SER A 34 32.12 -28.26 -3.96
C SER A 34 31.21 -29.44 -3.59
N THR A 35 29.93 -29.38 -3.98
CA THR A 35 28.95 -30.45 -3.72
C THR A 35 29.42 -31.80 -4.25
N ARG A 36 29.97 -31.86 -5.47
CA ARG A 36 30.52 -33.11 -6.03
C ARG A 36 31.70 -33.66 -5.22
N ARG A 37 32.59 -32.79 -4.72
CA ARG A 37 33.71 -33.22 -3.87
C ARG A 37 33.19 -33.76 -2.54
N THR A 38 32.30 -33.04 -1.87
CA THR A 38 31.70 -33.47 -0.60
C THR A 38 30.97 -34.80 -0.75
N ALA A 39 30.14 -34.94 -1.80
CA ALA A 39 29.43 -36.18 -2.08
C ALA A 39 30.40 -37.35 -2.33
N ARG A 40 31.47 -37.15 -3.12
CA ARG A 40 32.48 -38.20 -3.36
C ARG A 40 33.22 -38.61 -2.09
N THR A 41 33.66 -37.65 -1.29
CA THR A 41 34.35 -37.95 -0.02
C THR A 41 33.45 -38.73 0.93
N ARG A 42 32.18 -38.32 1.06
CA ARG A 42 31.22 -39.00 1.93
C ARG A 42 30.84 -40.40 1.41
N ILE A 43 30.64 -40.57 0.10
CA ILE A 43 30.43 -41.91 -0.49
C ILE A 43 31.64 -42.82 -0.21
N ALA A 44 32.86 -42.30 -0.36
CA ALA A 44 34.07 -43.07 -0.04
C ALA A 44 34.16 -43.43 1.45
N GLN A 45 33.67 -42.57 2.35
CA GLN A 45 33.57 -42.88 3.79
C GLN A 45 32.52 -43.96 4.06
N LEU A 46 31.33 -43.86 3.46
CA LEU A 46 30.26 -44.85 3.61
C LEU A 46 30.65 -46.23 3.08
N ILE A 47 31.43 -46.29 1.98
CA ILE A 47 31.97 -47.56 1.47
C ILE A 47 32.94 -48.19 2.47
N ARG A 48 33.68 -47.39 3.25
CA ARG A 48 34.66 -47.87 4.23
C ARG A 48 34.05 -48.21 5.60
N ALA A 49 32.96 -47.53 5.97
CA ALA A 49 32.30 -47.62 7.27
C ALA A 49 30.77 -47.51 7.08
N PRO A 50 30.10 -48.59 6.65
CA PRO A 50 28.67 -48.57 6.33
C PRO A 50 27.77 -48.31 7.55
N GLU A 51 28.26 -48.57 8.77
CA GLU A 51 27.57 -48.23 10.02
C GLU A 51 27.32 -46.73 10.22
N LEU A 52 28.02 -45.84 9.51
CA LEU A 52 27.84 -44.37 9.57
C LEU A 52 26.79 -43.83 8.59
N ALA A 53 25.98 -44.70 7.97
CA ALA A 53 24.98 -44.31 6.99
C ALA A 53 23.90 -43.38 7.55
N GLU A 54 23.49 -43.59 8.81
CA GLU A 54 22.45 -42.79 9.46
C GLU A 54 22.91 -41.33 9.71
N ASP A 55 24.20 -41.13 10.01
CA ASP A 55 24.78 -39.80 10.23
C ASP A 55 24.99 -38.99 8.93
N CYS A 56 24.83 -39.62 7.76
CA CYS A 56 25.12 -39.02 6.46
C CYS A 56 23.86 -38.60 5.67
N ALA A 57 22.66 -38.61 6.26
CA ALA A 57 21.40 -38.38 5.55
C ALA A 57 21.23 -36.94 4.97
N GLU A 58 21.92 -35.93 5.51
CA GLU A 58 21.80 -34.52 5.11
C GLU A 58 22.76 -34.13 3.96
N LEU A 59 22.72 -34.85 2.84
CA LEU A 59 23.65 -34.60 1.71
C LEU A 59 23.31 -33.36 0.86
N ASP A 60 22.07 -32.85 0.92
CA ASP A 60 21.55 -31.96 -0.13
C ASP A 60 21.02 -30.60 0.38
N GLU A 61 20.92 -30.41 1.69
CA GLU A 61 20.35 -29.17 2.26
C GLU A 61 21.29 -27.97 2.06
N ASP A 62 22.59 -28.13 2.34
CA ASP A 62 23.58 -27.05 2.21
C ASP A 62 23.75 -26.57 0.77
N ALA A 63 23.85 -27.50 -0.19
CA ALA A 63 23.98 -27.18 -1.60
C ALA A 63 22.75 -26.45 -2.15
N SER A 64 21.57 -26.83 -1.66
CA SER A 64 20.30 -26.17 -1.99
C SER A 64 20.27 -24.74 -1.47
N LEU A 65 20.77 -24.48 -0.26
CA LEU A 65 20.89 -23.13 0.30
C LEU A 65 21.89 -22.26 -0.48
N GLU A 66 23.08 -22.78 -0.80
CA GLU A 66 24.08 -22.05 -1.59
C GLU A 66 23.55 -21.70 -3.00
N LEU A 67 22.88 -22.65 -3.66
CA LEU A 67 22.26 -22.39 -4.96
C LEU A 67 21.16 -21.34 -4.87
N ARG A 68 20.35 -21.32 -3.80
CA ARG A 68 19.36 -20.26 -3.57
C ARG A 68 20.04 -18.89 -3.47
N TRP A 69 21.18 -18.78 -2.81
CA TRP A 69 21.97 -17.55 -2.74
C TRP A 69 22.50 -17.10 -4.10
N VAL A 70 23.03 -18.04 -4.91
CA VAL A 70 23.48 -17.74 -6.28
C VAL A 70 22.34 -17.21 -7.13
N VAL A 71 21.16 -17.85 -7.06
CA VAL A 71 19.95 -17.40 -7.78
C VAL A 71 19.50 -16.02 -7.29
N ALA A 72 19.47 -15.78 -5.97
CA ALA A 72 19.10 -14.50 -5.40
C ALA A 72 20.02 -13.38 -5.88
N ARG A 73 21.35 -13.52 -5.73
CA ARG A 73 22.33 -12.54 -6.20
C ARG A 73 22.22 -12.25 -7.69
N ARG A 74 21.97 -13.28 -8.51
CA ARG A 74 21.77 -13.10 -9.95
C ARG A 74 20.53 -12.26 -10.23
N ARG A 75 19.41 -12.54 -9.54
CA ARG A 75 18.16 -11.80 -9.70
C ARG A 75 18.31 -10.34 -9.28
N ASP A 76 19.14 -10.02 -8.29
CA ASP A 76 19.40 -8.63 -7.89
C ASP A 76 20.12 -7.82 -8.99
N GLY A 77 20.75 -8.49 -9.95
CA GLY A 77 21.33 -7.86 -11.15
C GLY A 77 20.36 -7.71 -12.31
N ASP A 78 19.10 -8.15 -12.19
CA ASP A 78 18.09 -7.97 -13.22
C ASP A 78 17.72 -6.49 -13.35
N LYS A 79 17.64 -5.98 -14.58
CA LYS A 79 17.21 -4.59 -14.83
C LYS A 79 15.69 -4.47 -14.81
N VAL A 80 15.08 -4.83 -13.69
CA VAL A 80 13.61 -4.85 -13.48
C VAL A 80 13.05 -3.50 -13.01
N ASN A 81 13.91 -2.55 -12.64
CA ASN A 81 13.49 -1.27 -12.05
C ASN A 81 12.53 -0.44 -12.92
N PRO A 82 12.70 -0.33 -14.26
CA PRO A 82 11.72 0.36 -15.10
C PRO A 82 10.32 -0.27 -14.99
N PHE A 83 10.26 -1.61 -15.04
CA PHE A 83 9.04 -2.38 -14.89
C PHE A 83 8.39 -2.16 -13.52
N ILE A 84 9.17 -2.25 -12.44
CA ILE A 84 8.68 -2.01 -11.07
C ILE A 84 8.09 -0.59 -10.93
N ARG A 85 8.78 0.44 -11.43
CA ARG A 85 8.30 1.83 -11.35
C ARG A 85 6.98 2.01 -12.08
N TRP A 86 6.87 1.48 -13.29
CA TRP A 86 5.61 1.51 -14.04
C TRP A 86 4.49 0.76 -13.34
N ALA A 87 4.77 -0.43 -12.82
CA ALA A 87 3.78 -1.23 -12.12
C ALA A 87 3.26 -0.49 -10.88
N LYS A 88 4.17 0.12 -10.09
CA LYS A 88 3.81 0.96 -8.93
C LYS A 88 2.90 2.11 -9.34
N GLN A 89 3.28 2.85 -10.37
CA GLN A 89 2.49 3.97 -10.89
C GLN A 89 1.11 3.52 -11.37
N ARG A 90 1.02 2.36 -12.05
CA ARG A 90 -0.23 1.86 -12.62
C ARG A 90 -1.25 1.42 -11.57
N THR A 91 -0.79 1.05 -10.39
CA THR A 91 -1.58 0.48 -9.28
C THR A 91 -1.62 1.37 -8.06
N LEU A 92 -1.19 2.62 -8.22
CA LEU A 92 -0.99 3.56 -7.13
C LEU A 92 -2.29 3.85 -6.37
N ASP A 93 -3.39 3.93 -7.12
CA ASP A 93 -4.71 4.30 -6.63
C ASP A 93 -5.56 3.07 -6.27
N GLU A 94 -5.00 1.89 -6.49
CA GLU A 94 -5.66 0.61 -6.26
C GLU A 94 -5.41 0.13 -4.83
N PRO A 95 -6.38 -0.58 -4.23
CA PRO A 95 -6.19 -1.21 -2.93
C PRO A 95 -4.98 -2.14 -2.96
N ARG A 96 -4.14 -2.04 -1.92
CA ARG A 96 -2.89 -2.79 -1.80
C ARG A 96 -3.01 -4.27 -2.15
N ASP A 97 -4.02 -4.93 -1.59
CA ASP A 97 -4.23 -6.37 -1.73
C ASP A 97 -4.57 -6.80 -3.17
N LEU A 98 -5.04 -5.86 -4.01
CA LEU A 98 -5.37 -6.14 -5.41
C LEU A 98 -4.22 -5.83 -6.38
N ARG A 99 -3.22 -5.04 -5.97
CA ARG A 99 -2.21 -4.49 -6.89
C ARG A 99 -1.43 -5.56 -7.63
N ALA A 100 -1.00 -6.61 -6.93
CA ALA A 100 -0.21 -7.68 -7.53
C ALA A 100 -1.02 -8.47 -8.57
N GLU A 101 -2.30 -8.72 -8.27
CA GLU A 101 -3.20 -9.43 -9.19
C GLU A 101 -3.53 -8.59 -10.43
N LEU A 102 -3.75 -7.28 -10.26
CA LEU A 102 -3.98 -6.37 -11.37
C LEU A 102 -2.79 -6.37 -12.34
N ILE A 103 -1.56 -6.33 -11.84
CA ILE A 103 -0.38 -6.42 -12.71
C ILE A 103 -0.25 -7.81 -13.33
N ARG A 104 -0.55 -8.89 -12.59
CA ARG A 104 -0.54 -10.26 -13.13
C ARG A 104 -1.43 -10.37 -14.39
N LYS A 105 -2.63 -9.79 -14.38
CA LYS A 105 -3.54 -9.80 -15.54
C LYS A 105 -3.00 -9.08 -16.78
N THR A 106 -2.01 -8.21 -16.60
CA THR A 106 -1.36 -7.47 -17.72
C THR A 106 -0.10 -8.14 -18.25
N LEU A 107 0.43 -9.14 -17.55
CA LEU A 107 1.67 -9.80 -17.91
C LEU A 107 1.40 -11.01 -18.81
N PRO A 108 2.34 -11.36 -19.71
CA PRO A 108 2.24 -12.58 -20.49
C PRO A 108 2.25 -13.81 -19.58
N GLU A 109 1.51 -14.83 -19.97
CA GLU A 109 1.57 -16.13 -19.31
C GLU A 109 2.94 -16.79 -19.48
N GLY A 110 3.28 -17.70 -18.57
CA GLY A 110 4.52 -18.45 -18.60
C GLY A 110 5.69 -17.81 -17.83
N LEU A 111 6.91 -18.18 -18.20
CA LEU A 111 8.11 -17.96 -17.39
C LEU A 111 8.45 -16.47 -17.21
N ILE A 112 8.33 -15.67 -18.26
CA ILE A 112 8.67 -14.24 -18.24
C ILE A 112 7.75 -13.48 -17.27
N GLY A 113 6.43 -13.69 -17.38
CA GLY A 113 5.46 -13.08 -16.47
C GLY A 113 5.63 -13.55 -15.02
N ARG A 114 5.84 -14.86 -14.80
CA ARG A 114 6.12 -15.39 -13.44
C ARG A 114 7.39 -14.79 -12.84
N HIS A 115 8.45 -14.63 -13.64
CA HIS A 115 9.70 -14.00 -13.22
C HIS A 115 9.49 -12.52 -12.86
N ALA A 116 8.77 -11.77 -13.68
CA ALA A 116 8.40 -10.38 -13.42
C ALA A 116 7.60 -10.24 -12.11
N LEU A 117 6.59 -11.09 -11.90
CA LEU A 117 5.78 -11.11 -10.68
C LEU A 117 6.62 -11.44 -9.44
N SER A 118 7.61 -12.31 -9.56
CA SER A 118 8.50 -12.64 -8.44
C SER A 118 9.27 -11.43 -7.92
N HIS A 119 9.60 -10.47 -8.80
CA HIS A 119 10.20 -9.20 -8.42
C HIS A 119 9.21 -8.26 -7.73
N LEU A 120 7.98 -8.17 -8.23
CA LEU A 120 6.94 -7.35 -7.57
C LEU A 120 6.61 -7.86 -6.17
N LYS A 121 6.59 -9.17 -5.94
CA LYS A 121 6.39 -9.75 -4.60
C LYS A 121 7.50 -9.37 -3.60
N ARG A 122 8.65 -8.88 -4.08
CA ARG A 122 9.73 -8.32 -3.26
C ARG A 122 9.61 -6.81 -3.07
N GLU A 123 8.54 -6.18 -3.48
CA GLU A 123 8.35 -4.73 -3.32
C GLU A 123 7.26 -4.46 -2.29
N GLU A 124 7.53 -3.60 -1.30
CA GLU A 124 6.57 -3.28 -0.22
C GLU A 124 5.21 -2.85 -0.78
N HIS A 125 5.20 -2.09 -1.89
CA HIS A 125 4.01 -1.61 -2.58
C HIS A 125 3.01 -2.72 -2.95
N PHE A 126 3.50 -3.92 -3.25
CA PHE A 126 2.72 -5.06 -3.74
C PHE A 126 2.56 -6.18 -2.71
N LEU A 127 3.14 -6.03 -1.51
CA LEU A 127 2.85 -6.95 -0.41
C LEU A 127 1.42 -6.74 0.06
N SER A 128 0.72 -7.84 0.32
CA SER A 128 -0.59 -7.78 0.96
C SER A 128 -0.49 -7.23 2.38
N THR A 129 -1.62 -6.82 2.92
CA THR A 129 -1.78 -6.43 4.32
C THR A 129 -1.31 -7.52 5.29
N ILE A 130 -1.47 -8.81 4.91
CA ILE A 130 -1.07 -9.98 5.69
C ILE A 130 0.44 -10.27 5.56
N ASP A 131 1.04 -10.01 4.40
CA ASP A 131 2.46 -10.31 4.13
C ASP A 131 3.41 -9.22 4.64
N LEU A 132 2.92 -7.98 4.77
CA LEU A 132 3.68 -6.83 5.26
C LEU A 132 4.39 -7.09 6.61
N PRO A 133 3.70 -7.59 7.67
CA PRO A 133 4.34 -7.88 8.95
C PRO A 133 5.40 -8.98 8.86
N ARG A 134 5.15 -10.04 8.07
CA ARG A 134 6.04 -11.21 7.97
C ARG A 134 7.42 -10.87 7.41
N ARG A 135 7.49 -9.94 6.46
CA ARG A 135 8.73 -9.62 5.76
C ARG A 135 9.76 -8.86 6.62
N TRP A 136 9.30 -8.09 7.59
CA TRP A 136 10.19 -7.21 8.36
C TRP A 136 10.77 -7.87 9.61
N GLY A 137 10.44 -9.13 9.92
CA GLY A 137 11.16 -9.98 10.89
C GLY A 137 11.36 -9.41 12.30
N VAL A 138 10.68 -8.31 12.66
CA VAL A 138 10.99 -7.53 13.85
C VAL A 138 9.68 -7.20 14.55
N ASN A 139 9.72 -7.32 15.88
CA ASN A 139 8.82 -6.78 16.91
C ASN A 139 8.58 -5.25 16.80
N ARG A 140 8.43 -4.70 15.59
CA ARG A 140 7.86 -3.39 15.38
C ARG A 140 6.38 -3.57 15.62
N THR A 141 5.96 -3.22 16.83
CA THR A 141 4.57 -3.15 17.27
C THR A 141 3.61 -2.95 16.09
N PRO A 142 2.65 -3.87 15.86
CA PRO A 142 1.73 -3.84 14.72
C PRO A 142 0.99 -2.50 14.55
N TRP A 143 0.98 -1.70 15.61
CA TRP A 143 0.36 -0.38 15.74
C TRP A 143 1.06 0.76 15.00
N ARG A 144 2.33 0.64 14.57
CA ARG A 144 3.06 1.77 13.94
C ARG A 144 2.84 1.95 12.44
N ARG A 145 2.24 0.99 11.73
CA ARG A 145 1.77 1.21 10.34
C ARG A 145 0.30 0.84 10.25
N LYS A 146 -0.57 1.82 10.53
CA LYS A 146 -2.03 1.66 10.37
C LYS A 146 -2.33 1.23 8.92
N PRO A 147 -2.98 0.07 8.68
CA PRO A 147 -3.32 -0.41 7.33
C PRO A 147 -4.09 0.63 6.50
N LEU A 148 -4.86 1.46 7.20
CA LEU A 148 -5.63 2.57 6.65
C LEU A 148 -4.78 3.71 6.08
N SER A 149 -3.45 3.74 6.22
CA SER A 149 -2.61 4.77 5.58
C SER A 149 -2.43 4.56 4.07
N ASP A 150 -2.93 3.46 3.51
CA ASP A 150 -2.88 3.21 2.08
C ASP A 150 -3.92 4.04 1.31
N ARG A 151 -3.47 4.88 0.37
CA ARG A 151 -4.32 5.78 -0.41
C ARG A 151 -5.41 5.05 -1.20
N GLY A 152 -5.08 3.89 -1.78
CA GLY A 152 -6.04 3.08 -2.54
C GLY A 152 -7.14 2.51 -1.66
N VAL A 153 -6.79 2.03 -0.46
CA VAL A 153 -7.76 1.56 0.54
C VAL A 153 -8.68 2.71 0.98
N MET A 154 -8.15 3.89 1.30
CA MET A 154 -8.98 5.05 1.64
C MET A 154 -9.90 5.47 0.49
N ALA A 155 -9.41 5.45 -0.75
CA ALA A 155 -10.22 5.78 -1.92
C ALA A 155 -11.38 4.79 -2.10
N GLN A 156 -11.13 3.49 -1.88
CA GLN A 156 -12.18 2.47 -1.93
C GLN A 156 -13.22 2.69 -0.82
N ILE A 157 -12.79 2.97 0.41
CA ILE A 157 -13.70 3.25 1.54
C ILE A 157 -14.57 4.48 1.22
N LEU A 158 -13.98 5.56 0.72
CA LEU A 158 -14.72 6.77 0.33
C LEU A 158 -15.72 6.48 -0.80
N ARG A 159 -15.35 5.69 -1.80
CA ARG A 159 -16.28 5.28 -2.86
C ARG A 159 -17.43 4.44 -2.32
N GLY A 160 -17.16 3.51 -1.39
CA GLY A 160 -18.20 2.75 -0.71
C GLY A 160 -19.14 3.65 0.12
N LEU A 161 -18.57 4.61 0.85
CA LEU A 161 -19.35 5.61 1.60
C LEU A 161 -20.28 6.44 0.70
N LEU A 162 -19.83 6.78 -0.51
CA LEU A 162 -20.65 7.51 -1.49
C LEU A 162 -21.79 6.67 -2.08
N GLN A 163 -21.71 5.35 -2.01
CA GLN A 163 -22.80 4.45 -2.42
C GLN A 163 -23.87 4.30 -1.33
N VAL A 164 -23.54 4.58 -0.06
CA VAL A 164 -24.50 4.53 1.04
C VAL A 164 -25.45 5.74 0.96
N PRO A 165 -26.79 5.54 1.02
CA PRO A 165 -27.75 6.64 1.04
C PRO A 165 -27.43 7.67 2.14
N GLY A 166 -27.23 8.92 1.75
CA GLY A 166 -26.87 10.00 2.67
C GLY A 166 -25.45 9.95 3.24
N GLY A 167 -24.60 8.99 2.84
CA GLY A 167 -23.24 8.82 3.33
C GLY A 167 -22.37 10.06 3.13
N GLN A 168 -22.42 10.67 1.94
CA GLN A 168 -21.72 11.92 1.66
C GLN A 168 -22.17 13.07 2.58
N LYS A 169 -23.48 13.22 2.78
CA LYS A 169 -24.06 14.29 3.61
C LYS A 169 -23.67 14.09 5.08
N ALA A 170 -23.75 12.86 5.58
CA ALA A 170 -23.36 12.50 6.94
C ALA A 170 -21.87 12.76 7.17
N PHE A 171 -21.02 12.34 6.24
CA PHE A 171 -19.58 12.55 6.29
C PHE A 171 -19.20 14.04 6.29
N ASN A 172 -19.69 14.80 5.31
CA ASN A 172 -19.43 16.24 5.23
C ASN A 172 -20.01 16.99 6.44
N GLY A 173 -21.17 16.55 6.94
CA GLY A 173 -21.77 17.10 8.16
C GLY A 173 -20.89 16.84 9.39
N TYR A 174 -20.32 15.64 9.52
CA TYR A 174 -19.34 15.33 10.56
C TYR A 174 -18.08 16.20 10.44
N LEU A 175 -17.48 16.31 9.24
CA LEU A 175 -16.30 17.14 9.01
C LEU A 175 -16.52 18.60 9.41
N LYS A 176 -17.65 19.19 8.98
CA LYS A 176 -18.00 20.57 9.35
C LYS A 176 -18.08 20.76 10.87
N ARG A 177 -18.74 19.84 11.57
CA ARG A 177 -18.89 19.94 13.03
C ARG A 177 -17.57 19.67 13.76
N ALA A 178 -16.79 18.70 13.32
CA ALA A 178 -15.51 18.34 13.94
C ALA A 178 -14.43 19.40 13.75
N SER A 179 -14.51 20.19 12.67
CA SER A 179 -13.60 21.30 12.41
C SER A 179 -14.14 22.67 12.85
N ALA A 180 -15.31 22.72 13.49
CA ALA A 180 -15.91 23.97 13.94
C ALA A 180 -15.23 24.47 15.22
N SER A 181 -14.88 25.75 15.26
CA SER A 181 -14.40 26.48 16.43
C SER A 181 -15.41 27.50 16.96
N SER A 182 -16.38 27.94 16.15
CA SER A 182 -17.49 28.81 16.56
C SER A 182 -18.71 28.61 15.65
N TRP A 183 -19.84 29.25 15.98
CA TRP A 183 -21.06 29.17 15.17
C TRP A 183 -21.82 30.49 15.16
N SER A 184 -22.61 30.76 14.13
CA SER A 184 -23.55 31.88 14.10
C SER A 184 -24.81 31.57 13.30
N TRP A 185 -25.87 32.36 13.48
CA TRP A 185 -27.07 32.32 12.64
C TRP A 185 -26.92 33.31 11.49
N ARG A 186 -27.21 32.87 10.25
CA ARG A 186 -27.30 33.76 9.08
C ARG A 186 -28.63 33.57 8.38
N HIS A 187 -29.22 34.67 7.90
CA HIS A 187 -30.37 34.58 7.00
C HIS A 187 -29.91 34.09 5.63
N GLY A 188 -30.56 33.05 5.14
CA GLY A 188 -30.37 32.57 3.77
C GLY A 188 -31.13 33.45 2.79
N ARG A 189 -30.85 33.25 1.50
CA ARG A 189 -31.61 33.90 0.41
C ARG A 189 -33.08 33.46 0.37
N ASP A 190 -33.42 32.38 1.07
CA ASP A 190 -34.76 31.87 1.30
C ASP A 190 -35.48 32.55 2.49
N GLY A 191 -34.87 33.57 3.11
CA GLY A 191 -35.41 34.28 4.27
C GLY A 191 -35.30 33.51 5.59
N ARG A 192 -34.91 32.23 5.57
CA ARG A 192 -34.82 31.38 6.77
C ARG A 192 -33.49 31.58 7.48
N ARG A 193 -33.48 31.36 8.81
CA ARG A 193 -32.25 31.38 9.61
C ARG A 193 -31.55 30.03 9.50
N HIS A 194 -30.31 30.05 9.02
CA HIS A 194 -29.44 28.89 8.89
C HIS A 194 -28.31 28.95 9.91
N LEU A 195 -28.01 27.81 10.52
CA LEU A 195 -26.86 27.67 11.39
C LEU A 195 -25.58 27.54 10.54
N VAL A 196 -24.63 28.44 10.77
CA VAL A 196 -23.33 28.46 10.08
C VAL A 196 -22.25 28.12 11.09
N LEU A 197 -21.44 27.11 10.77
CA LEU A 197 -20.29 26.71 11.56
C LEU A 197 -19.03 27.34 10.98
N HIS A 198 -18.22 27.95 11.83
CA HIS A 198 -16.95 28.59 11.47
C HIS A 198 -15.80 27.78 12.06
N GLY A 199 -14.68 27.77 11.36
CA GLY A 199 -13.44 27.13 11.80
C GLY A 199 -12.25 27.98 11.39
N HIS A 200 -11.08 27.73 11.97
CA HIS A 200 -9.84 28.48 11.64
C HIS A 200 -9.44 28.40 10.16
N LYS A 201 -9.86 27.35 9.46
CA LYS A 201 -9.67 27.16 8.02
C LYS A 201 -10.95 26.59 7.42
N THR A 202 -11.23 26.93 6.17
CA THR A 202 -12.36 26.38 5.42
C THR A 202 -12.23 24.85 5.34
N PRO A 203 -13.23 24.09 5.80
CA PRO A 203 -13.15 22.63 5.76
C PRO A 203 -13.19 22.15 4.31
N ARG A 204 -12.23 21.31 3.91
CA ARG A 204 -12.29 20.61 2.63
C ARG A 204 -13.35 19.52 2.71
N LEU A 205 -14.40 19.64 1.91
CA LEU A 205 -15.54 18.71 1.85
C LEU A 205 -15.45 17.81 0.62
N LEU A 206 -15.97 16.59 0.71
CA LEU A 206 -16.02 15.66 -0.42
C LEU A 206 -17.16 16.04 -1.36
N MET A 207 -16.86 16.29 -2.64
CA MET A 207 -17.83 16.74 -3.64
C MET A 207 -18.55 15.60 -4.36
N GLY A 208 -17.91 14.43 -4.49
CA GLY A 208 -18.49 13.25 -5.12
C GLY A 208 -17.44 12.23 -5.54
N VAL A 209 -17.83 11.26 -6.37
CA VAL A 209 -16.96 10.13 -6.77
C VAL A 209 -15.72 10.61 -7.53
N HIS A 210 -15.88 11.61 -8.40
CA HIS A 210 -14.80 12.20 -9.19
C HIS A 210 -13.76 12.92 -8.31
N ASP A 211 -14.16 13.37 -7.13
CA ASP A 211 -13.35 14.18 -6.22
C ASP A 211 -12.56 13.34 -5.22
N VAL A 212 -12.81 12.03 -5.11
CA VAL A 212 -12.22 11.17 -4.07
C VAL A 212 -10.69 11.27 -4.01
N LEU A 213 -10.01 11.23 -5.16
CA LEU A 213 -8.55 11.25 -5.21
C LEU A 213 -7.99 12.64 -4.88
N THR A 214 -8.55 13.69 -5.48
CA THR A 214 -8.17 15.08 -5.20
C THR A 214 -8.42 15.44 -3.74
N PHE A 215 -9.56 15.02 -3.18
CA PHE A 215 -9.88 15.17 -1.78
C PHE A 215 -8.82 14.51 -0.88
N LEU A 216 -8.41 13.28 -1.19
CA LEU A 216 -7.35 12.58 -0.45
C LEU A 216 -6.01 13.30 -0.53
N ASP A 217 -5.68 13.90 -1.68
CA ASP A 217 -4.46 14.67 -1.85
C ASP A 217 -4.49 15.95 -0.99
N ASP A 218 -5.65 16.63 -0.92
CA ASP A 218 -5.85 17.86 -0.12
C ASP A 218 -5.79 17.62 1.40
N VAL A 219 -6.33 16.48 1.88
CA VAL A 219 -6.17 16.04 3.28
C VAL A 219 -4.80 15.40 3.57
N GLY A 220 -3.90 15.36 2.59
CA GLY A 220 -2.51 14.94 2.77
C GLY A 220 -2.30 13.43 2.80
N VAL A 221 -3.23 12.64 2.27
CA VAL A 221 -3.10 11.20 2.06
C VAL A 221 -2.44 10.97 0.70
N ARG A 222 -1.12 11.01 0.69
CA ARG A 222 -0.33 10.96 -0.55
C ARG A 222 0.01 9.54 -0.96
N PRO A 223 0.14 9.29 -2.27
CA PRO A 223 0.72 8.06 -2.75
C PRO A 223 2.19 7.92 -2.33
N TRP A 224 2.57 6.74 -1.87
CA TRP A 224 3.98 6.36 -1.69
C TRP A 224 4.61 6.16 -3.08
N PRO A 225 5.76 6.78 -3.43
CA PRO A 225 6.98 6.87 -2.62
C PRO A 225 7.43 8.30 -2.24
N PRO A 226 8.30 8.45 -1.23
CA PRO A 226 8.71 9.73 -0.61
C PRO A 226 9.63 10.64 -1.45
N HIS A 227 9.77 10.38 -2.76
CA HIS A 227 10.73 11.11 -3.60
C HIS A 227 10.20 12.40 -4.22
N SER A 228 8.89 12.69 -4.11
CA SER A 228 8.41 14.05 -4.40
C SER A 228 8.75 14.94 -3.21
N LYS A 229 9.50 16.03 -3.43
CA LYS A 229 9.69 17.11 -2.45
C LYS A 229 8.38 17.31 -1.70
N LYS A 230 8.39 17.21 -0.35
CA LYS A 230 7.21 17.51 0.48
C LYS A 230 6.64 18.82 -0.07
N PRO A 231 5.40 18.88 -0.56
CA PRO A 231 4.89 20.17 -0.94
C PRO A 231 4.77 21.03 0.30
N VAL A 232 4.96 22.31 0.02
CA VAL A 232 4.95 23.42 0.96
C VAL A 232 3.55 23.62 1.58
N CYS A 233 2.52 22.95 1.07
CA CYS A 233 1.13 23.13 1.52
C CYS A 233 0.83 22.28 2.77
N GLU A 234 0.45 22.96 3.85
CA GLU A 234 -0.16 22.34 5.02
C GLU A 234 -1.42 21.55 4.61
N PRO A 235 -1.63 20.34 5.14
CA PRO A 235 -2.82 19.56 4.85
C PRO A 235 -4.09 20.29 5.32
N ALA A 236 -5.21 20.03 4.67
CA ALA A 236 -6.50 20.61 5.05
C ALA A 236 -6.83 20.36 6.53
N SER A 237 -7.51 21.31 7.17
CA SER A 237 -7.95 21.22 8.57
C SER A 237 -8.85 20.01 8.87
N THR A 238 -9.42 19.41 7.82
CA THR A 238 -10.27 18.22 7.90
C THR A 238 -9.50 16.90 7.89
N ARG A 239 -8.15 16.90 7.87
CA ARG A 239 -7.35 15.67 7.83
C ARG A 239 -7.65 14.71 8.96
N GLU A 240 -7.46 15.10 10.22
CA GLU A 240 -7.67 14.20 11.36
C GLU A 240 -9.13 13.74 11.50
N PRO A 241 -10.14 14.62 11.35
CA PRO A 241 -11.54 14.20 11.28
C PRO A 241 -11.79 13.17 10.16
N THR A 242 -11.26 13.40 8.96
CA THR A 242 -11.38 12.49 7.81
C THR A 242 -10.80 11.12 8.16
N LEU A 243 -9.58 11.07 8.68
CA LEU A 243 -8.92 9.81 9.04
C LEU A 243 -9.65 9.08 10.15
N THR A 244 -10.20 9.81 11.12
CA THR A 244 -10.97 9.25 12.23
C THR A 244 -12.26 8.62 11.74
N PHE A 245 -12.99 9.33 10.88
CA PHE A 245 -14.22 8.83 10.25
C PHE A 245 -13.96 7.56 9.44
N LEU A 246 -13.00 7.60 8.51
CA LEU A 246 -12.74 6.47 7.61
C LEU A 246 -12.27 5.23 8.36
N ARG A 247 -11.50 5.39 9.44
CA ARG A 247 -11.09 4.28 10.30
C ARG A 247 -12.31 3.65 11.00
N ALA A 248 -13.20 4.46 11.55
CA ALA A 248 -14.41 3.96 12.20
C ALA A 248 -15.33 3.25 11.19
N PHE A 249 -15.57 3.88 10.04
CA PHE A 249 -16.41 3.35 8.97
C PHE A 249 -15.89 2.00 8.44
N HIS A 250 -14.57 1.92 8.20
CA HIS A 250 -13.95 0.66 7.78
C HIS A 250 -14.01 -0.42 8.86
N ARG A 251 -13.75 -0.08 10.13
CA ARG A 251 -13.79 -1.03 11.25
C ARG A 251 -15.19 -1.63 11.45
N LEU A 252 -16.23 -0.84 11.18
CA LEU A 252 -17.63 -1.24 11.35
C LEU A 252 -18.26 -1.75 10.05
N GLY A 253 -17.45 -2.19 9.09
CA GLY A 253 -17.94 -2.85 7.88
C GLY A 253 -18.75 -1.96 6.94
N GLY A 254 -18.63 -0.64 7.05
CA GLY A 254 -19.39 0.31 6.22
C GLY A 254 -20.78 0.65 6.74
N ASP A 255 -21.12 0.28 7.99
CA ASP A 255 -22.36 0.73 8.63
C ASP A 255 -22.25 2.20 9.05
N LEU A 256 -22.98 3.07 8.35
CA LEU A 256 -22.98 4.51 8.60
C LEU A 256 -23.54 4.87 9.98
N THR A 257 -24.60 4.18 10.43
CA THR A 257 -25.28 4.47 11.70
C THR A 257 -24.38 4.10 12.87
N ALA A 258 -23.83 2.87 12.85
CA ALA A 258 -22.87 2.43 13.85
C ALA A 258 -21.61 3.31 13.85
N THR A 259 -21.17 3.76 12.68
CA THR A 259 -20.03 4.68 12.55
C THR A 259 -20.29 5.99 13.25
N LEU A 260 -21.40 6.66 12.96
CA LEU A 260 -21.73 7.94 13.58
C LEU A 260 -21.85 7.82 15.11
N ALA A 261 -22.36 6.70 15.61
CA ALA A 261 -22.44 6.42 17.06
C ALA A 261 -21.07 6.18 17.70
N ALA A 262 -20.13 5.58 16.96
CA ALA A 262 -18.78 5.24 17.47
C ALA A 262 -17.75 6.38 17.33
N LEU A 263 -18.09 7.47 16.65
CA LEU A 263 -17.19 8.62 16.49
C LEU A 263 -17.03 9.38 17.81
N PRO A 264 -15.86 10.01 18.04
CA PRO A 264 -15.68 10.86 19.20
C PRO A 264 -16.75 11.97 19.23
N PRO A 265 -17.21 12.36 20.42
CA PRO A 265 -18.20 13.40 20.56
C PRO A 265 -17.69 14.68 19.90
N VAL A 266 -18.48 15.17 18.97
CA VAL A 266 -18.19 16.41 18.24
C VAL A 266 -18.61 17.59 19.13
N PRO A 267 -17.91 18.75 19.10
CA PRO A 267 -18.31 19.91 19.90
C PRO A 267 -19.81 20.17 19.79
N ARG A 268 -20.48 20.24 20.94
CA ARG A 268 -21.88 20.63 20.98
C ARG A 268 -21.95 22.12 20.67
N LEU A 269 -23.04 22.57 20.06
CA LEU A 269 -23.24 24.01 19.83
C LEU A 269 -23.18 24.82 21.12
N SER A 270 -23.66 24.24 22.22
CA SER A 270 -23.60 24.84 23.57
C SER A 270 -22.17 25.05 24.09
N THR A 271 -21.20 24.27 23.61
CA THR A 271 -19.78 24.38 24.03
C THR A 271 -18.96 25.26 23.10
N LEU A 272 -19.49 25.59 21.93
CA LEU A 272 -18.81 26.45 20.96
C LEU A 272 -19.21 27.91 21.20
N PRO A 273 -18.26 28.86 21.17
CA PRO A 273 -18.59 30.27 21.27
C PRO A 273 -19.51 30.68 20.13
N ALA A 274 -20.54 31.44 20.45
CA ALA A 274 -21.35 32.12 19.44
C ALA A 274 -20.48 33.19 18.79
N GLY A 275 -20.13 33.00 17.53
CA GLY A 275 -19.45 34.00 16.73
C GLY A 275 -20.34 35.22 16.65
N GLY A 276 -19.80 36.39 17.04
CA GLY A 276 -20.47 37.66 16.87
C GLY A 276 -20.96 37.78 15.42
N ALA A 277 -22.17 38.27 15.23
CA ALA A 277 -22.63 38.65 13.90
C ALA A 277 -21.63 39.68 13.38
N HIS A 278 -20.68 39.27 12.54
CA HIS A 278 -19.93 40.23 11.74
C HIS A 278 -21.00 41.03 11.00
N GLY A 279 -21.12 42.29 11.41
CA GLY A 279 -22.01 43.26 10.80
C GLY A 279 -21.72 43.35 9.29
N PRO A 280 -22.70 43.84 8.53
CA PRO A 280 -22.68 43.85 7.06
C PRO A 280 -21.39 44.43 6.48
#